data_AF-A0ABD2ADD3-F1
#
_entry.id   AF-A0ABD2ADD3-F1
#
_cell.length_a   1.000
_cell.length_b   1.000
_cell.length_c   1.000
_cell.angle_alpha   90.00
_cell.angle_beta   90.00
_cell.angle_gamma   90.00
#
_symmetry.space_group_name_H-M   'P 1'
#
loop_
_entity.id
_entity.type
_entity.pdbx_description
1 polymer ?
#
loop_
_entity_poly.entity_id
_entity_poly.type
_entity_poly.pdbx_seq_one_letter_code
_entity_poly.pdbx_strand_id
1 'polypeptide(L)'
;MANSNTNMLHNSSKKLNSKYNKNLDSTSTVKECLQYQLLTPFQTLVSELRNTVMKSYWNKEVGKTHYLVPYLPIGLDPLKTTFGKKFKSEATMADLINPPEIDKKSIMRTDDSFCRFEEVSQEDEGTQITRNYNCHFNKHTNFGKRNNADVRGSRIKKIIRGGDYSSTTLVNYIQADFLKETQLLLGQIKNPKKCLSSSTIYGKPSAKEIDSVADALQESPIDKTLLFKWEYLQYLRSLRNNLKKRNPSIDYFDIYEDLVSLDKEHTGILSEEDVFTILGNYNIHPERQLFNSLLDLLELRQNEKLFYNDVVDLLNWKRPFPTLPIAKSKSKEDISPLHEDDDKSCVIPPKYYPCNEKLYPRKFDNVYALIFPNTFTKFGLNHIDFFKLRSKKEIQSIFENIGITFPDNTFDILWEKAIKKDGAEGVCVDTFNGLLDESIDCSQKNI
;
A
#
# COMPACT_ATOMS: atom_id res chain seq x y z
N MET A 1 29.56 -82.33 -20.75
CA MET A 1 28.54 -83.39 -20.55
C MET A 1 28.59 -83.82 -19.10
N ALA A 2 27.44 -84.12 -18.50
CA ALA A 2 27.31 -84.40 -17.06
C ALA A 2 27.02 -85.89 -16.80
N ASN A 3 27.28 -86.30 -15.55
CA ASN A 3 26.83 -87.53 -14.88
C ASN A 3 27.48 -88.86 -15.37
N SER A 4 27.77 -89.84 -14.51
CA SER A 4 27.51 -89.99 -13.05
C SER A 4 28.35 -91.12 -12.42
N ASN A 5 28.73 -91.02 -11.13
CA ASN A 5 28.35 -92.00 -10.06
C ASN A 5 29.11 -91.88 -8.71
N THR A 6 28.32 -91.78 -7.62
CA THR A 6 28.45 -92.41 -6.27
C THR A 6 29.54 -92.03 -5.24
N ASN A 7 29.10 -92.00 -3.96
CA ASN A 7 29.74 -91.52 -2.72
C ASN A 7 30.76 -92.48 -2.04
N MET A 8 31.62 -91.96 -1.13
CA MET A 8 31.77 -92.40 0.30
C MET A 8 32.96 -91.79 1.10
N LEU A 9 32.79 -91.70 2.44
CA LEU A 9 33.78 -91.63 3.57
C LEU A 9 34.32 -90.28 4.15
N HIS A 10 34.74 -90.34 5.44
CA HIS A 10 34.73 -89.26 6.46
C HIS A 10 35.90 -89.36 7.48
N ASN A 11 36.45 -88.21 7.95
CA ASN A 11 37.07 -87.88 9.27
C ASN A 11 38.32 -88.59 9.90
N SER A 12 39.28 -87.76 10.38
CA SER A 12 40.22 -87.94 11.54
C SER A 12 41.12 -86.67 11.69
N SER A 13 41.91 -86.34 12.74
CA SER A 13 41.90 -86.56 14.22
C SER A 13 42.83 -85.51 14.94
N LYS A 14 43.26 -85.69 16.21
CA LYS A 14 44.20 -84.81 16.99
C LYS A 14 44.93 -85.59 18.12
N LYS A 15 46.13 -85.14 18.58
CA LYS A 15 46.62 -84.99 20.02
C LYS A 15 48.15 -85.13 20.23
N LEU A 16 48.77 -84.28 21.09
CA LEU A 16 49.52 -84.59 22.35
C LEU A 16 50.44 -83.43 22.84
N ASN A 17 50.89 -83.46 24.12
CA ASN A 17 51.31 -82.26 24.89
C ASN A 17 52.29 -82.58 26.08
N SER A 18 53.02 -81.56 26.58
CA SER A 18 53.61 -81.40 27.95
C SER A 18 54.78 -82.31 28.47
N LYS A 19 55.85 -81.69 29.01
CA LYS A 19 56.43 -81.98 30.37
C LYS A 19 57.71 -81.16 30.76
N TYR A 20 57.87 -81.01 32.08
CA TYR A 20 59.06 -80.64 32.90
C TYR A 20 59.51 -79.18 33.10
N ASN A 21 59.55 -78.83 34.39
CA ASN A 21 60.27 -77.73 35.03
C ASN A 21 60.48 -78.13 36.52
N LYS A 22 61.62 -77.76 37.15
CA LYS A 22 61.98 -77.81 38.60
C LYS A 22 63.39 -78.38 38.87
N ASN A 23 64.27 -77.59 39.48
CA ASN A 23 64.51 -77.64 40.94
C ASN A 23 65.29 -76.39 41.39
N LEU A 24 65.03 -75.96 42.62
CA LEU A 24 65.63 -74.82 43.30
C LEU A 24 66.38 -75.32 44.55
N ASP A 25 67.10 -74.40 45.22
CA ASP A 25 67.47 -74.39 46.66
C ASP A 25 68.98 -74.47 47.00
N SER A 26 69.57 -73.29 47.22
CA SER A 26 70.24 -72.93 48.49
C SER A 26 70.65 -71.45 48.49
N THR A 27 69.91 -70.64 49.25
CA THR A 27 70.21 -69.22 49.56
C THR A 27 70.60 -68.28 48.41
N SER A 28 70.17 -68.56 47.18
CA SER A 28 70.28 -67.59 46.08
C SER A 28 69.38 -66.39 46.38
N THR A 29 69.97 -65.20 46.43
CA THR A 29 69.21 -63.95 46.53
C THR A 29 68.18 -63.86 45.39
N VAL A 30 67.07 -63.14 45.59
CA VAL A 30 66.06 -62.92 44.52
C VAL A 30 66.72 -62.38 43.24
N LYS A 31 67.80 -61.62 43.39
CA LYS A 31 68.65 -61.15 42.30
C LYS A 31 69.29 -62.28 41.51
N GLU A 32 69.83 -63.33 42.13
CA GLU A 32 70.43 -64.48 41.42
C GLU A 32 69.40 -65.36 40.72
N CYS A 33 68.17 -65.47 41.24
CA CYS A 33 67.06 -66.13 40.54
C CYS A 33 66.56 -65.35 39.32
N LEU A 34 66.73 -64.02 39.32
CA LEU A 34 66.31 -63.13 38.23
C LEU A 34 67.47 -62.76 37.27
N GLN A 35 68.73 -62.89 37.70
CA GLN A 35 69.88 -62.64 36.85
C GLN A 35 70.07 -63.80 35.89
N TYR A 36 69.84 -63.51 34.62
CA TYR A 36 70.44 -64.26 33.53
C TYR A 36 71.95 -64.40 33.79
N GLN A 37 72.47 -65.63 33.70
CA GLN A 37 73.90 -65.88 33.89
C GLN A 37 74.68 -65.12 32.81
N LEU A 38 75.39 -64.06 33.23
CA LEU A 38 76.29 -63.28 32.37
C LEU A 38 77.55 -64.11 32.08
N LEU A 39 77.40 -65.07 31.18
CA LEU A 39 78.50 -65.87 30.66
C LEU A 39 79.50 -64.93 29.96
N THR A 40 80.79 -65.10 30.25
CA THR A 40 81.84 -64.41 29.50
C THR A 40 81.83 -64.86 28.04
N PRO A 41 82.32 -64.07 27.06
CA PRO A 41 82.26 -64.45 25.64
C PRO A 41 82.85 -65.85 25.35
N PHE A 42 83.89 -66.24 26.08
CA PHE A 42 84.47 -67.58 26.02
C PHE A 42 83.51 -68.66 26.57
N GLN A 43 82.85 -68.42 27.71
CA GLN A 43 81.85 -69.33 28.26
C GLN A 43 80.62 -69.45 27.35
N THR A 44 80.17 -68.35 26.74
CA THR A 44 79.09 -68.36 25.75
C THR A 44 79.46 -69.23 24.55
N LEU A 45 80.65 -69.04 23.97
CA LEU A 45 81.14 -69.85 22.86
C LEU A 45 81.27 -71.34 23.25
N VAL A 46 81.75 -71.66 24.45
CA VAL A 46 81.78 -73.05 24.97
C VAL A 46 80.35 -73.62 25.14
N SER A 47 79.38 -72.79 25.54
CA SER A 47 77.97 -73.22 25.66
C SER A 47 77.31 -73.46 24.30
N GLU A 48 77.61 -72.62 23.30
CA GLU A 48 77.18 -72.81 21.91
C GLU A 48 77.78 -74.08 21.31
N LEU A 49 79.09 -74.30 21.48
CA LEU A 49 79.76 -75.53 21.05
C LEU A 49 79.13 -76.78 21.69
N ARG A 50 78.78 -76.75 22.98
CA ARG A 50 78.03 -77.85 23.63
C ARG A 50 76.64 -78.06 23.01
N ASN A 51 75.96 -76.99 22.64
CA ASN A 51 74.63 -77.03 22.04
C ASN A 51 74.62 -77.49 20.57
N THR A 52 75.75 -77.51 19.85
CA THR A 52 75.83 -78.00 18.46
C THR A 52 75.36 -79.46 18.27
N VAL A 53 75.34 -80.27 19.33
CA VAL A 53 74.79 -81.64 19.30
C VAL A 53 73.26 -81.64 19.16
N MET A 54 72.57 -80.56 19.55
CA MET A 54 71.12 -80.43 19.42
C MET A 54 70.74 -80.15 17.95
N LYS A 55 69.90 -81.02 17.36
CA LYS A 55 69.38 -80.83 16.00
C LYS A 55 68.63 -79.50 15.81
N SER A 56 68.05 -78.93 16.87
CA SER A 56 67.41 -77.61 16.84
C SER A 56 68.40 -76.47 16.64
N TYR A 57 69.67 -76.61 17.03
CA TYR A 57 70.70 -75.59 16.89
C TYR A 57 70.89 -75.25 15.41
N TRP A 58 71.35 -76.20 14.60
CA TRP A 58 71.59 -76.03 13.16
C TRP A 58 70.34 -75.77 12.31
N ASN A 59 69.17 -76.21 12.78
CA ASN A 59 67.92 -76.13 12.01
C ASN A 59 67.09 -74.88 12.31
N LYS A 60 67.40 -74.14 13.39
CA LYS A 60 66.62 -72.98 13.86
C LYS A 60 67.52 -71.86 14.43
N GLU A 61 68.71 -71.65 13.85
CA GLU A 61 69.54 -70.49 14.20
C GLU A 61 68.77 -69.18 13.96
N VAL A 62 68.76 -68.29 14.95
CA VAL A 62 68.02 -67.03 14.86
C VAL A 62 68.62 -66.17 13.75
N GLY A 63 67.79 -65.78 12.78
CA GLY A 63 68.21 -64.95 11.64
C GLY A 63 68.84 -65.70 10.46
N LYS A 64 68.95 -67.04 10.50
CA LYS A 64 69.35 -67.85 9.34
C LYS A 64 68.29 -68.89 8.98
N THR A 65 68.26 -69.28 7.71
CA THR A 65 67.48 -70.44 7.25
C THR A 65 68.18 -71.75 7.63
N HIS A 66 67.45 -72.86 7.59
CA HIS A 66 68.00 -74.21 7.82
C HIS A 66 69.26 -74.42 6.98
N TYR A 67 70.34 -74.89 7.62
CA TYR A 67 71.63 -75.08 6.94
C TYR A 67 71.53 -76.14 5.83
N LEU A 68 71.64 -75.72 4.56
CA LEU A 68 71.50 -76.56 3.35
C LEU A 68 72.82 -76.76 2.58
N VAL A 69 73.93 -76.27 3.13
CA VAL A 69 75.24 -76.24 2.46
C VAL A 69 75.83 -77.60 2.05
N PRO A 70 75.62 -78.76 2.72
CA PRO A 70 76.39 -79.98 2.40
C PRO A 70 76.09 -80.62 1.04
N TYR A 71 75.16 -80.08 0.24
CA TYR A 71 74.78 -80.62 -1.08
C TYR A 71 75.02 -79.66 -2.26
N LEU A 72 75.75 -78.56 -2.06
CA LEU A 72 76.14 -77.70 -3.18
C LEU A 72 77.31 -78.30 -3.99
N PRO A 73 77.33 -78.13 -5.33
CA PRO A 73 78.47 -78.53 -6.16
C PRO A 73 79.76 -77.82 -5.72
N ILE A 74 80.86 -78.57 -5.64
CA ILE A 74 82.19 -78.02 -5.34
C ILE A 74 82.53 -76.90 -6.33
N GLY A 75 82.84 -75.72 -5.78
CA GLY A 75 83.17 -74.51 -6.54
C GLY A 75 82.02 -73.52 -6.80
N LEU A 76 80.77 -73.85 -6.41
CA LEU A 76 79.63 -72.94 -6.58
C LEU A 76 79.51 -71.96 -5.40
N ASP A 77 79.81 -70.67 -5.62
CA ASP A 77 79.64 -69.57 -4.65
C ASP A 77 78.16 -69.11 -4.63
N PRO A 78 77.40 -69.34 -3.53
CA PRO A 78 75.98 -69.02 -3.45
C PRO A 78 75.65 -67.53 -3.59
N LEU A 79 76.61 -66.64 -3.31
CA LEU A 79 76.41 -65.19 -3.34
C LEU A 79 76.66 -64.58 -4.72
N LYS A 80 77.38 -65.29 -5.62
CA LYS A 80 77.75 -64.78 -6.95
C LYS A 80 77.06 -65.48 -8.11
N THR A 81 76.60 -66.72 -7.91
CA THR A 81 76.07 -67.55 -9.01
C THR A 81 74.56 -67.43 -9.09
N THR A 82 74.05 -66.81 -10.16
CA THR A 82 72.61 -66.72 -10.45
C THR A 82 72.10 -68.00 -11.13
N PHE A 83 71.10 -68.65 -10.55
CA PHE A 83 70.47 -69.84 -11.14
C PHE A 83 69.43 -69.46 -12.21
N GLY A 84 69.39 -70.22 -13.32
CA GLY A 84 68.41 -70.04 -14.40
C GLY A 84 68.99 -70.30 -15.80
N LYS A 85 68.13 -70.58 -16.78
CA LYS A 85 68.53 -70.78 -18.18
C LYS A 85 68.60 -69.44 -18.90
N LYS A 86 69.80 -69.02 -19.33
CA LYS A 86 69.97 -67.82 -20.17
C LYS A 86 69.53 -68.11 -21.60
N PHE A 87 68.59 -67.33 -22.12
CA PHE A 87 68.23 -67.33 -23.54
C PHE A 87 69.06 -66.29 -24.31
N LYS A 88 69.34 -66.55 -25.58
CA LYS A 88 69.93 -65.58 -26.52
C LYS A 88 68.81 -65.04 -27.40
N SER A 89 68.78 -63.73 -27.68
CA SER A 89 67.86 -63.15 -28.67
C SER A 89 68.48 -63.29 -30.06
N GLU A 90 67.69 -63.74 -31.04
CA GLU A 90 68.17 -63.99 -32.41
C GLU A 90 68.08 -62.77 -33.33
N ALA A 91 67.20 -61.81 -33.00
CA ALA A 91 67.07 -60.52 -33.68
C ALA A 91 66.82 -59.39 -32.66
N THR A 92 67.04 -58.14 -33.07
CA THR A 92 66.67 -56.96 -32.28
C THR A 92 65.22 -56.59 -32.59
N MET A 93 64.47 -56.14 -31.59
CA MET A 93 63.09 -55.67 -31.80
C MET A 93 63.01 -54.51 -32.83
N ALA A 94 64.08 -53.71 -32.95
CA ALA A 94 64.19 -52.67 -33.98
C ALA A 94 64.15 -53.22 -35.42
N ASP A 95 64.82 -54.35 -35.68
CA ASP A 95 64.91 -54.95 -37.03
C ASP A 95 63.56 -55.56 -37.46
N LEU A 96 62.77 -56.05 -36.50
CA LEU A 96 61.42 -56.56 -36.72
C LEU A 96 60.39 -55.45 -36.92
N ILE A 97 60.54 -54.31 -36.23
CA ILE A 97 59.64 -53.16 -36.35
C ILE A 97 59.90 -52.37 -37.64
N ASN A 98 61.16 -52.25 -38.05
CA ASN A 98 61.55 -51.42 -39.19
C ASN A 98 62.63 -52.14 -40.04
N PRO A 99 62.23 -53.10 -40.88
CA PRO A 99 63.18 -53.88 -41.68
C PRO A 99 63.97 -52.97 -42.64
N PRO A 100 65.30 -53.12 -42.74
CA PRO A 100 66.13 -52.29 -43.59
C PRO A 100 65.74 -52.47 -45.07
N GLU A 101 65.63 -51.33 -45.76
CA GLU A 101 64.91 -51.11 -47.01
C GLU A 101 64.94 -52.25 -48.05
N ILE A 102 63.76 -52.81 -48.34
CA ILE A 102 63.50 -53.41 -49.66
C ILE A 102 63.41 -52.25 -50.67
N ASP A 103 64.13 -52.35 -51.79
CA ASP A 103 64.29 -51.30 -52.79
C ASP A 103 62.96 -50.61 -53.17
N LYS A 104 62.80 -49.35 -52.75
CA LYS A 104 61.63 -48.48 -53.02
C LYS A 104 61.56 -47.98 -54.48
N LYS A 105 61.95 -48.82 -55.45
CA LYS A 105 62.20 -48.43 -56.85
C LYS A 105 61.29 -49.07 -57.91
N SER A 106 60.24 -49.82 -57.53
CA SER A 106 59.31 -50.45 -58.49
C SER A 106 57.84 -49.99 -58.41
N ILE A 107 57.43 -49.24 -57.38
CA ILE A 107 56.00 -48.86 -57.21
C ILE A 107 55.56 -47.78 -58.23
N MET A 108 56.50 -47.04 -58.84
CA MET A 108 56.18 -46.07 -59.89
C MET A 108 56.37 -46.63 -61.31
N ARG A 109 55.59 -47.68 -61.66
CA ARG A 109 55.00 -47.98 -62.99
C ARG A 109 54.61 -49.45 -63.11
N THR A 110 53.31 -49.73 -63.11
CA THR A 110 52.69 -50.81 -63.91
C THR A 110 51.19 -50.54 -63.95
N ASP A 111 50.74 -49.87 -65.00
CA ASP A 111 49.37 -49.34 -65.11
C ASP A 111 48.30 -50.41 -65.42
N ASP A 112 48.67 -51.70 -65.52
CA ASP A 112 47.80 -52.79 -65.99
C ASP A 112 47.61 -53.97 -65.01
N SER A 113 48.30 -53.99 -63.86
CA SER A 113 48.26 -55.14 -62.91
C SER A 113 47.50 -54.90 -61.61
N PHE A 114 47.16 -53.65 -61.29
CA PHE A 114 46.40 -53.32 -60.07
C PHE A 114 44.90 -53.68 -60.19
N CYS A 115 44.34 -53.56 -61.39
CA CYS A 115 42.91 -53.76 -61.69
C CYS A 115 42.39 -55.21 -61.50
N ARG A 116 43.22 -56.14 -61.01
CA ARG A 116 42.85 -57.55 -60.78
C ARG A 116 42.74 -57.96 -59.31
N PHE A 117 42.95 -57.02 -58.38
CA PHE A 117 42.72 -57.21 -56.95
C PHE A 117 41.55 -56.39 -56.37
N GLU A 118 40.82 -55.66 -57.22
CA GLU A 118 39.75 -54.71 -56.83
C GLU A 118 38.51 -55.34 -56.17
N GLU A 119 38.41 -56.68 -56.09
CA GLU A 119 37.37 -57.36 -55.32
C GLU A 119 37.69 -57.46 -53.81
N VAL A 120 38.92 -57.16 -53.39
CA VAL A 120 39.30 -57.07 -51.97
C VAL A 120 39.29 -55.60 -51.55
N SER A 121 38.38 -55.25 -50.64
CA SER A 121 38.16 -53.88 -50.15
C SER A 121 39.27 -53.36 -49.22
N GLN A 122 40.50 -53.28 -49.71
CA GLN A 122 41.55 -52.43 -49.13
C GLN A 122 41.58 -51.11 -49.91
N GLU A 123 40.76 -50.17 -49.46
CA GLU A 123 40.68 -48.81 -50.01
C GLU A 123 41.78 -47.95 -49.40
N ASP A 124 42.64 -47.34 -50.22
CA ASP A 124 43.71 -46.45 -49.75
C ASP A 124 43.14 -45.20 -49.06
N GLU A 125 43.70 -44.84 -47.91
CA GLU A 125 43.24 -43.70 -47.10
C GLU A 125 43.23 -42.39 -47.90
N GLY A 126 42.04 -41.79 -48.05
CA GLY A 126 41.84 -40.54 -48.79
C GLY A 126 41.42 -40.70 -50.26
N THR A 127 41.31 -41.93 -50.78
CA THR A 127 40.71 -42.19 -52.09
C THR A 127 39.17 -42.15 -52.04
N GLN A 128 38.53 -41.90 -53.18
CA GLN A 128 37.06 -41.88 -53.30
C GLN A 128 36.62 -43.03 -54.19
N ILE A 129 35.80 -43.94 -53.64
CA ILE A 129 35.28 -45.14 -54.33
C ILE A 129 34.72 -44.79 -55.72
N THR A 130 35.40 -45.26 -56.75
CA THR A 130 35.01 -45.15 -58.16
C THR A 130 33.93 -46.18 -58.49
N ARG A 131 32.67 -45.76 -58.40
CA ARG A 131 31.52 -46.58 -58.82
C ARG A 131 31.28 -46.38 -60.31
N ASN A 132 31.15 -47.47 -61.07
CA ASN A 132 30.90 -47.47 -62.52
C ASN A 132 29.48 -46.98 -62.88
N TYR A 133 29.22 -45.68 -62.70
CA TYR A 133 27.99 -45.02 -63.10
C TYR A 133 27.97 -44.77 -64.61
N ASN A 134 26.92 -45.26 -65.29
CA ASN A 134 26.75 -45.17 -66.74
C ASN A 134 26.42 -43.77 -67.30
N CYS A 135 26.42 -42.72 -66.48
CA CYS A 135 26.06 -41.36 -66.89
C CYS A 135 27.10 -40.33 -66.40
N HIS A 136 27.16 -39.19 -67.09
CA HIS A 136 28.17 -38.13 -66.92
C HIS A 136 28.10 -37.43 -65.55
N PHE A 137 28.56 -38.12 -64.51
CA PHE A 137 28.71 -37.57 -63.16
C PHE A 137 29.87 -36.55 -63.16
N ASN A 138 29.53 -35.27 -63.16
CA ASN A 138 30.52 -34.20 -63.01
C ASN A 138 30.69 -33.85 -61.52
N LYS A 139 31.86 -34.21 -60.96
CA LYS A 139 32.23 -33.97 -59.54
C LYS A 139 32.18 -32.50 -59.13
N HIS A 140 32.23 -31.56 -60.09
CA HIS A 140 32.13 -30.12 -59.83
C HIS A 140 30.69 -29.57 -59.89
N THR A 141 29.67 -30.43 -60.05
CA THR A 141 28.26 -30.01 -60.00
C THR A 141 27.66 -30.19 -58.61
N ASN A 142 26.78 -29.27 -58.22
CA ASN A 142 26.11 -29.30 -56.92
C ASN A 142 24.90 -30.23 -56.98
N PHE A 143 24.99 -31.38 -56.32
CA PHE A 143 23.93 -32.38 -56.24
C PHE A 143 22.95 -32.09 -55.09
N GLY A 144 21.73 -32.62 -55.20
CA GLY A 144 20.66 -32.49 -54.21
C GLY A 144 19.54 -31.53 -54.61
N LYS A 145 18.42 -31.58 -53.88
CA LYS A 145 17.25 -30.72 -54.14
C LYS A 145 17.56 -29.30 -53.65
N ARG A 146 17.49 -28.31 -54.56
CA ARG A 146 17.63 -26.89 -54.17
C ARG A 146 16.51 -26.51 -53.21
N ASN A 147 16.87 -26.13 -51.98
CA ASN A 147 15.94 -25.48 -51.07
C ASN A 147 15.73 -24.03 -51.53
N ASN A 148 14.49 -23.67 -51.84
CA ASN A 148 14.10 -22.31 -52.24
C ASN A 148 14.07 -21.31 -51.07
N ALA A 149 14.82 -21.58 -50.00
CA ALA A 149 14.92 -20.74 -48.82
C ALA A 149 15.99 -19.67 -49.03
N ASP A 150 15.57 -18.40 -48.98
CA ASP A 150 16.47 -17.26 -49.07
C ASP A 150 17.14 -16.99 -47.70
N VAL A 151 18.26 -17.67 -47.47
CA VAL A 151 19.04 -17.59 -46.21
C VAL A 151 19.52 -16.16 -45.92
N ARG A 152 19.63 -15.28 -46.93
CA ARG A 152 20.01 -13.87 -46.75
C ARG A 152 18.83 -12.96 -46.38
N GLY A 153 17.60 -13.48 -46.36
CA GLY A 153 16.41 -12.70 -45.99
C GLY A 153 16.05 -11.56 -46.95
N SER A 154 16.58 -11.53 -48.18
CA SER A 154 16.30 -10.47 -49.16
C SER A 154 14.80 -10.33 -49.48
N ARG A 155 14.07 -11.46 -49.44
CA ARG A 155 12.60 -11.50 -49.59
C ARG A 155 11.85 -11.02 -48.35
N ILE A 156 12.42 -11.17 -47.14
CA ILE A 156 11.81 -10.70 -45.89
C ILE A 156 11.57 -9.19 -45.95
N LYS A 157 12.50 -8.43 -46.54
CA LYS A 157 12.35 -6.98 -46.76
C LYS A 157 11.10 -6.61 -47.58
N LYS A 158 10.67 -7.45 -48.53
CA LYS A 158 9.44 -7.26 -49.32
C LYS A 158 8.17 -7.69 -48.56
N ILE A 159 8.28 -8.59 -47.59
CA ILE A 159 7.17 -9.04 -46.74
C ILE A 159 6.90 -8.02 -45.64
N ILE A 160 7.96 -7.50 -45.00
CA ILE A 160 7.88 -6.45 -43.97
C ILE A 160 7.41 -5.12 -44.58
N ARG A 161 7.95 -4.74 -45.74
CA ARG A 161 7.40 -3.64 -46.56
C ARG A 161 6.24 -4.18 -47.39
N GLY A 162 5.22 -4.70 -46.72
CA GLY A 162 3.95 -5.09 -47.36
C GLY A 162 3.53 -3.94 -48.27
N GLY A 163 3.31 -4.24 -49.55
CA GLY A 163 3.31 -3.22 -50.61
C GLY A 163 2.35 -2.08 -50.31
N ASP A 164 2.66 -0.88 -50.84
CA ASP A 164 1.81 0.30 -50.69
C ASP A 164 0.51 0.11 -51.49
N TYR A 165 -0.41 -0.71 -50.97
CA TYR A 165 -1.75 -0.94 -51.50
C TYR A 165 -2.68 0.28 -51.30
N SER A 166 -2.11 1.44 -50.94
CA SER A 166 -2.77 2.74 -50.82
C SER A 166 -3.17 3.36 -52.17
N SER A 167 -3.10 2.59 -53.27
CA SER A 167 -3.81 2.91 -54.51
C SER A 167 -5.30 2.60 -54.35
N THR A 168 -6.05 3.58 -53.86
CA THR A 168 -7.53 3.68 -53.84
C THR A 168 -8.25 2.55 -54.58
N THR A 169 -8.72 1.53 -53.84
CA THR A 169 -9.69 0.57 -54.37
C THR A 169 -10.96 1.31 -54.76
N LEU A 170 -11.37 1.17 -56.03
CA LEU A 170 -12.65 1.69 -56.51
C LEU A 170 -13.78 0.90 -55.87
N VAL A 171 -14.61 1.56 -55.07
CA VAL A 171 -15.71 0.96 -54.31
C VAL A 171 -17.02 1.67 -54.68
N ASN A 172 -18.14 0.94 -54.67
CA ASN A 172 -19.47 1.50 -54.90
C ASN A 172 -19.78 2.59 -53.85
N TYR A 173 -20.37 3.71 -54.26
CA TYR A 173 -20.69 4.84 -53.36
C TYR A 173 -21.47 4.41 -52.11
N ILE A 174 -22.45 3.51 -52.24
CA ILE A 174 -23.25 3.00 -51.10
C ILE A 174 -22.35 2.31 -50.07
N GLN A 175 -21.41 1.49 -50.55
CA GLN A 175 -20.47 0.78 -49.70
C GLN A 175 -19.41 1.72 -49.11
N ALA A 176 -18.98 2.75 -49.86
CA ALA A 176 -18.06 3.77 -49.37
C ALA A 176 -18.69 4.62 -48.25
N ASP A 177 -19.94 5.07 -48.42
CA ASP A 177 -20.68 5.81 -47.41
C ASP A 177 -20.97 4.94 -46.18
N PHE A 178 -21.40 3.68 -46.36
CA PHE A 178 -21.58 2.74 -45.25
C PHE A 178 -20.28 2.52 -44.45
N LEU A 179 -19.15 2.31 -45.13
CA LEU A 179 -17.85 2.15 -44.46
C LEU A 179 -17.43 3.44 -43.73
N LYS A 180 -17.68 4.61 -44.33
CA LYS A 180 -17.38 5.92 -43.73
C LYS A 180 -18.23 6.21 -42.48
N GLU A 181 -19.48 5.75 -42.42
CA GLU A 181 -20.33 5.89 -41.22
C GLU A 181 -20.08 4.82 -40.16
N THR A 182 -19.61 3.63 -40.55
CA THR A 182 -19.43 2.50 -39.62
C THR A 182 -18.03 2.39 -39.04
N GLN A 183 -16.99 2.67 -39.83
CA GLN A 183 -15.59 2.60 -39.39
C GLN A 183 -15.23 3.76 -38.45
N LEU A 184 -14.47 3.43 -37.41
CA LEU A 184 -13.91 4.41 -36.48
C LEU A 184 -12.54 4.86 -37.00
N LEU A 185 -12.43 6.10 -37.43
CA LEU A 185 -11.14 6.71 -37.80
C LEU A 185 -10.45 7.23 -36.53
N LEU A 186 -9.18 6.84 -36.33
CA LEU A 186 -8.40 7.27 -35.17
C LEU A 186 -8.29 8.79 -35.12
N GLY A 187 -8.65 9.39 -33.98
CA GLY A 187 -8.65 10.84 -33.79
C GLY A 187 -9.86 11.59 -34.36
N GLN A 188 -10.83 10.91 -34.97
CA GLN A 188 -12.08 11.52 -35.44
C GLN A 188 -13.30 11.01 -34.68
N ILE A 189 -14.27 11.88 -34.45
CA ILE A 189 -15.55 11.53 -33.83
C ILE A 189 -16.44 10.86 -34.88
N LYS A 190 -17.14 9.77 -34.52
CA LYS A 190 -18.05 9.06 -35.41
C LYS A 190 -19.21 9.96 -35.86
N ASN A 191 -19.50 9.97 -37.17
CA ASN A 191 -20.61 10.69 -37.80
C ASN A 191 -20.70 12.18 -37.43
N PRO A 192 -19.70 13.01 -37.80
CA PRO A 192 -19.80 14.45 -37.64
C PRO A 192 -20.87 14.99 -38.60
N LYS A 193 -22.06 15.30 -38.07
CA LYS A 193 -23.06 16.07 -38.80
C LYS A 193 -22.41 17.39 -39.23
N LYS A 194 -22.71 17.88 -40.44
CA LYS A 194 -22.22 19.17 -40.93
C LYS A 194 -22.66 20.30 -39.99
N CYS A 195 -21.78 20.67 -39.07
CA CYS A 195 -21.95 21.82 -38.20
C CYS A 195 -21.89 23.10 -39.05
N LEU A 196 -22.90 23.96 -38.90
CA LEU A 196 -22.94 25.26 -39.57
C LEU A 196 -21.80 26.16 -39.06
N SER A 197 -21.03 26.70 -40.00
CA SER A 197 -19.97 27.73 -39.84
C SER A 197 -18.96 27.52 -38.71
N SER A 198 -17.66 27.52 -39.08
CA SER A 198 -16.52 27.38 -38.15
C SER A 198 -16.41 28.46 -37.07
N SER A 199 -17.21 29.52 -37.13
CA SER A 199 -17.31 30.60 -36.15
C SER A 199 -18.38 30.41 -35.08
N THR A 200 -19.23 29.37 -35.17
CA THR A 200 -20.35 29.16 -34.24
C THR A 200 -19.92 28.38 -33.00
N ILE A 201 -20.08 28.94 -31.81
CA ILE A 201 -19.90 28.23 -30.54
C ILE A 201 -21.20 27.47 -30.22
N TYR A 202 -21.10 26.16 -29.99
CA TYR A 202 -22.23 25.31 -29.64
C TYR A 202 -22.44 25.27 -28.12
N GLY A 203 -23.65 25.62 -27.69
CA GLY A 203 -24.09 25.62 -26.30
C GLY A 203 -25.24 26.60 -26.12
N LYS A 204 -25.99 26.48 -25.02
CA LYS A 204 -26.79 27.62 -24.55
C LYS A 204 -25.82 28.57 -23.86
N PRO A 205 -25.69 29.85 -24.27
CA PRO A 205 -24.97 30.81 -23.45
C PRO A 205 -25.67 30.86 -22.09
N SER A 206 -24.91 30.83 -20.99
CA SER A 206 -25.46 31.31 -19.72
C SER A 206 -25.86 32.76 -19.95
N ALA A 207 -27.13 33.09 -19.75
CA ALA A 207 -27.51 34.49 -19.62
C ALA A 207 -26.71 35.03 -18.43
N LYS A 208 -25.66 35.80 -18.73
CA LYS A 208 -25.16 36.75 -17.76
C LYS A 208 -26.23 37.83 -17.74
N GLU A 209 -27.07 37.78 -16.72
CA GLU A 209 -27.88 38.92 -16.34
C GLU A 209 -26.92 40.11 -16.27
N ILE A 210 -27.30 41.20 -16.94
CA ILE A 210 -26.40 42.32 -17.25
C ILE A 210 -26.06 43.09 -15.97
N ASP A 211 -26.89 42.89 -14.96
CA ASP A 211 -26.90 43.58 -13.69
C ASP A 211 -25.92 42.88 -12.73
N SER A 212 -24.86 43.59 -12.36
CA SER A 212 -23.96 43.14 -11.31
C SER A 212 -24.72 43.04 -9.98
N VAL A 213 -24.25 42.21 -9.05
CA VAL A 213 -24.79 42.19 -7.67
C VAL A 213 -24.74 43.59 -7.04
N ALA A 214 -23.77 44.43 -7.43
CA ALA A 214 -23.70 45.83 -7.04
C ALA A 214 -24.87 46.67 -7.58
N ASP A 215 -25.26 46.47 -8.84
CA ASP A 215 -26.34 47.21 -9.48
C ASP A 215 -27.70 46.81 -8.89
N ALA A 216 -27.93 45.51 -8.67
CA ALA A 216 -29.13 45.00 -8.01
C ALA A 216 -29.31 45.55 -6.57
N LEU A 217 -28.19 45.74 -5.83
CA LEU A 217 -28.21 46.35 -4.50
C LEU A 217 -28.37 47.88 -4.51
N GLN A 218 -27.98 48.57 -5.58
CA GLN A 218 -28.17 50.02 -5.72
C GLN A 218 -29.51 50.41 -6.32
N GLU A 219 -30.05 49.63 -7.26
CA GLU A 219 -31.34 49.90 -7.92
C GLU A 219 -32.56 49.36 -7.16
N SER A 220 -32.35 48.68 -6.02
CA SER A 220 -33.42 48.29 -5.10
C SER A 220 -34.26 49.51 -4.70
N PRO A 221 -35.52 49.65 -5.18
CA PRO A 221 -36.30 50.84 -4.88
C PRO A 221 -36.64 50.85 -3.38
N ILE A 222 -36.21 51.88 -2.67
CA ILE A 222 -36.47 52.03 -1.23
C ILE A 222 -37.98 51.92 -1.01
N ASP A 223 -38.39 50.89 -0.26
CA ASP A 223 -39.80 50.67 0.06
C ASP A 223 -40.32 51.85 0.88
N LYS A 224 -41.14 52.68 0.23
CA LYS A 224 -41.77 53.85 0.85
C LYS A 224 -42.57 53.48 2.08
N THR A 225 -43.15 52.27 2.14
CA THR A 225 -43.89 51.81 3.32
C THR A 225 -42.96 51.59 4.51
N LEU A 226 -41.75 51.10 4.28
CA LEU A 226 -40.72 50.92 5.31
C LEU A 226 -40.20 52.28 5.81
N LEU A 227 -40.02 53.26 4.91
CA LEU A 227 -39.68 54.63 5.26
C LEU A 227 -40.71 55.25 6.23
N PHE A 228 -42.00 55.19 5.89
CA PHE A 228 -43.07 55.71 6.76
C PHE A 228 -43.11 55.01 8.13
N LYS A 229 -42.89 53.69 8.20
CA LYS A 229 -42.78 52.97 9.48
C LYS A 229 -41.65 53.52 10.36
N TRP A 230 -40.50 53.86 9.76
CA TRP A 230 -39.38 54.45 10.49
C TRP A 230 -39.70 55.86 11.02
N GLU A 231 -40.37 56.69 10.22
CA GLU A 231 -40.82 58.03 10.65
C GLU A 231 -41.76 57.94 11.86
N TYR A 232 -42.75 57.05 11.84
CA TYR A 232 -43.69 56.86 12.96
C TYR A 232 -42.98 56.38 14.25
N LEU A 233 -42.01 55.46 14.12
CA LEU A 233 -41.22 54.98 15.26
C LEU A 233 -40.27 56.06 15.82
N GLN A 234 -39.66 56.87 14.95
CA GLN A 234 -38.84 58.02 15.34
C GLN A 234 -39.67 59.09 16.05
N TYR A 235 -40.89 59.36 15.56
CA TYR A 235 -41.86 60.24 16.18
C TYR A 235 -42.24 59.75 17.59
N LEU A 236 -42.62 58.47 17.75
CA LEU A 236 -42.94 57.91 19.08
C LEU A 236 -41.75 57.96 20.04
N ARG A 237 -40.54 57.63 19.58
CA ARG A 237 -39.32 57.71 20.40
C ARG A 237 -39.09 59.14 20.89
N SER A 238 -39.35 60.13 20.05
CA SER A 238 -39.25 61.55 20.39
C SER A 238 -40.32 61.94 21.42
N LEU A 239 -41.56 61.48 21.24
CA LEU A 239 -42.67 61.68 22.19
C LEU A 239 -42.34 61.09 23.57
N ARG A 240 -41.97 59.80 23.66
CA ARG A 240 -41.56 59.13 24.91
C ARG A 240 -40.38 59.84 25.59
N ASN A 241 -39.38 60.29 24.82
CA ASN A 241 -38.25 61.06 25.35
C ASN A 241 -38.67 62.42 25.92
N ASN A 242 -39.64 63.10 25.30
CA ASN A 242 -40.16 64.37 25.79
C ASN A 242 -40.97 64.18 27.09
N LEU A 243 -41.79 63.13 27.19
CA LEU A 243 -42.50 62.77 28.42
C LEU A 243 -41.52 62.41 29.54
N LYS A 244 -40.46 61.65 29.25
CA LYS A 244 -39.40 61.30 30.21
C LYS A 244 -38.64 62.52 30.76
N LYS A 245 -38.57 63.62 30.01
CA LYS A 245 -37.89 64.87 30.43
C LYS A 245 -38.77 65.81 31.27
N ARG A 246 -40.08 65.53 31.42
CA ARG A 246 -40.99 66.38 32.21
C ARG A 246 -40.68 66.29 33.71
N ASN A 247 -40.80 67.44 34.38
CA ASN A 247 -40.70 67.55 35.82
C ASN A 247 -41.82 68.51 36.29
N PRO A 248 -42.78 68.09 37.14
CA PRO A 248 -42.92 66.75 37.73
C PRO A 248 -43.09 65.64 36.70
N SER A 249 -42.76 64.40 37.09
CA SER A 249 -43.09 63.22 36.30
C SER A 249 -44.60 63.10 36.21
N ILE A 250 -45.11 62.85 35.01
CA ILE A 250 -46.50 62.41 34.81
C ILE A 250 -46.67 61.08 35.52
N ASP A 251 -47.72 60.94 36.33
CA ASP A 251 -48.23 59.63 36.69
C ASP A 251 -49.18 59.16 35.59
N TYR A 252 -48.94 57.96 35.09
CA TYR A 252 -49.75 57.35 34.05
C TYR A 252 -50.96 56.62 34.65
N PHE A 253 -50.99 56.43 35.97
CA PHE A 253 -52.13 55.90 36.70
C PHE A 253 -53.29 56.91 36.74
N ASP A 254 -53.02 58.19 37.01
CA ASP A 254 -54.04 59.24 37.03
C ASP A 254 -54.73 59.38 35.66
N ILE A 255 -53.94 59.35 34.57
CA ILE A 255 -54.45 59.34 33.18
C ILE A 255 -55.37 58.14 32.94
N TYR A 256 -54.99 56.96 33.47
CA TYR A 256 -55.75 55.73 33.33
C TYR A 256 -57.08 55.78 34.08
N GLU A 257 -57.09 56.24 35.33
CA GLU A 257 -58.30 56.42 36.14
C GLU A 257 -59.28 57.41 35.49
N ASP A 258 -58.78 58.53 34.95
CA ASP A 258 -59.61 59.50 34.22
C ASP A 258 -60.26 58.86 32.97
N LEU A 259 -59.52 58.04 32.21
CA LEU A 259 -60.03 57.32 31.04
C LEU A 259 -61.09 56.26 31.43
N VAL A 260 -60.83 55.49 32.50
CA VAL A 260 -61.78 54.51 33.05
C VAL A 260 -63.07 55.20 33.54
N SER A 261 -62.99 56.43 34.04
CA SER A 261 -64.17 57.19 34.48
C SER A 261 -65.14 57.55 33.34
N LEU A 262 -64.65 57.64 32.10
CA LEU A 262 -65.47 57.84 30.91
C LEU A 262 -66.03 56.50 30.36
N ASP A 263 -65.28 55.41 30.47
CA ASP A 263 -65.65 54.05 30.03
C ASP A 263 -66.61 53.37 31.04
N LYS A 264 -67.86 53.84 31.07
CA LYS A 264 -68.94 53.31 31.92
C LYS A 264 -69.25 51.82 31.71
N GLU A 265 -68.83 51.25 30.59
CA GLU A 265 -69.05 49.85 30.23
C GLU A 265 -67.81 48.98 30.51
N HIS A 266 -66.69 49.58 30.95
CA HIS A 266 -65.39 48.95 31.21
C HIS A 266 -64.91 48.06 30.05
N THR A 267 -65.13 48.52 28.82
CA THR A 267 -64.78 47.82 27.59
C THR A 267 -63.29 47.89 27.23
N GLY A 268 -62.54 48.82 27.83
CA GLY A 268 -61.17 49.13 27.45
C GLY A 268 -61.06 49.94 26.15
N ILE A 269 -62.19 50.39 25.60
CA ILE A 269 -62.32 51.03 24.29
C ILE A 269 -63.02 52.39 24.46
N LEU A 270 -62.41 53.46 23.96
CA LEU A 270 -62.94 54.82 24.07
C LEU A 270 -62.86 55.58 22.72
N SER A 271 -63.65 56.65 22.56
CA SER A 271 -63.61 57.52 21.37
C SER A 271 -62.24 58.19 21.21
N GLU A 272 -61.78 58.37 19.97
CA GLU A 272 -60.55 59.13 19.68
C GLU A 272 -60.56 60.52 20.35
N GLU A 273 -61.71 61.23 20.30
CA GLU A 273 -61.83 62.58 20.85
C GLU A 273 -61.73 62.63 22.39
N ASP A 274 -62.32 61.65 23.08
CA ASP A 274 -62.30 61.55 24.54
C ASP A 274 -60.88 61.23 25.04
N VAL A 275 -60.15 60.34 24.35
CA VAL A 275 -58.75 60.03 24.68
C VAL A 275 -57.86 61.26 24.47
N PHE A 276 -57.99 61.97 23.35
CA PHE A 276 -57.19 63.17 23.08
C PHE A 276 -57.54 64.36 24.00
N THR A 277 -58.78 64.49 24.47
CA THR A 277 -59.14 65.55 25.43
C THR A 277 -58.54 65.27 26.81
N ILE A 278 -58.61 64.03 27.31
CA ILE A 278 -57.91 63.66 28.56
C ILE A 278 -56.39 63.86 28.42
N LEU A 279 -55.77 63.34 27.35
CA LEU A 279 -54.32 63.56 27.11
C LEU A 279 -53.97 65.07 27.08
N GLY A 280 -54.87 65.90 26.55
CA GLY A 280 -54.75 67.36 26.57
C GLY A 280 -54.73 67.96 27.97
N ASN A 281 -55.52 67.46 28.92
CA ASN A 281 -55.49 67.90 30.32
C ASN A 281 -54.12 67.65 30.98
N TYR A 282 -53.45 66.54 30.62
CA TYR A 282 -52.08 66.22 31.03
C TYR A 282 -51.00 66.91 30.17
N ASN A 283 -51.39 67.92 29.38
CA ASN A 283 -50.54 68.66 28.43
C ASN A 283 -49.84 67.74 27.40
N ILE A 284 -50.38 66.55 27.11
CA ILE A 284 -49.87 65.64 26.09
C ILE A 284 -50.63 65.93 24.81
N HIS A 285 -49.96 66.53 23.83
CA HIS A 285 -50.53 66.85 22.51
C HIS A 285 -49.74 66.12 21.42
N PRO A 286 -50.09 64.86 21.10
CA PRO A 286 -49.52 64.17 19.96
C PRO A 286 -50.00 64.85 18.66
N GLU A 287 -49.12 64.93 17.67
CA GLU A 287 -49.49 65.27 16.30
C GLU A 287 -50.43 64.19 15.76
N ARG A 288 -51.71 64.55 15.58
CA ARG A 288 -52.79 63.59 15.25
C ARG A 288 -52.48 62.75 14.01
N GLN A 289 -51.90 63.33 12.96
CA GLN A 289 -51.63 62.61 11.71
C GLN A 289 -50.62 61.46 11.94
N LEU A 290 -49.43 61.76 12.45
CA LEU A 290 -48.39 60.76 12.70
C LEU A 290 -48.79 59.77 13.81
N PHE A 291 -49.48 60.24 14.85
CA PHE A 291 -49.89 59.38 15.96
C PHE A 291 -51.02 58.43 15.55
N ASN A 292 -52.01 58.87 14.78
CA ASN A 292 -53.08 58.01 14.30
C ASN A 292 -52.55 56.95 13.31
N SER A 293 -51.65 57.32 12.38
CA SER A 293 -51.01 56.34 11.49
C SER A 293 -50.14 55.31 12.24
N LEU A 294 -49.52 55.71 13.36
CA LEU A 294 -48.81 54.79 14.25
C LEU A 294 -49.79 53.83 14.98
N LEU A 295 -50.94 54.33 15.45
CA LEU A 295 -51.95 53.52 16.12
C LEU A 295 -52.62 52.53 15.16
N ASP A 296 -52.82 52.92 13.90
CA ASP A 296 -53.28 52.01 12.83
C ASP A 296 -52.24 50.91 12.54
N LEU A 297 -50.94 51.25 12.47
CA LEU A 297 -49.84 50.29 12.28
C LEU A 297 -49.77 49.26 13.42
N LEU A 298 -50.01 49.71 14.65
CA LEU A 298 -50.01 48.86 15.85
C LEU A 298 -51.36 48.16 16.12
N GLU A 299 -52.35 48.32 15.24
CA GLU A 299 -53.71 47.76 15.37
C GLU A 299 -54.48 48.23 16.64
N LEU A 300 -54.00 49.30 17.30
CA LEU A 300 -54.57 49.90 18.53
C LEU A 300 -55.75 50.84 18.27
N ARG A 301 -56.03 51.14 17.00
CA ARG A 301 -57.19 51.92 16.55
C ARG A 301 -58.04 51.08 15.61
N GLN A 302 -59.34 50.99 15.90
CA GLN A 302 -60.32 50.29 15.07
C GLN A 302 -61.59 51.13 14.99
N ASN A 303 -61.99 51.53 13.77
CA ASN A 303 -63.22 52.28 13.49
C ASN A 303 -63.40 53.52 14.40
N GLU A 304 -62.39 54.41 14.44
CA GLU A 304 -62.37 55.65 15.26
C GLU A 304 -62.42 55.45 16.79
N LYS A 305 -62.33 54.19 17.24
CA LYS A 305 -62.20 53.83 18.65
C LYS A 305 -60.78 53.37 18.98
N LEU A 306 -60.33 53.66 20.20
CA LEU A 306 -58.99 53.41 20.69
C LEU A 306 -58.99 52.49 21.91
N PHE A 307 -58.06 51.53 21.94
CA PHE A 307 -57.75 50.76 23.14
C PHE A 307 -56.93 51.61 24.10
N TYR A 308 -57.60 52.31 25.03
CA TYR A 308 -56.95 53.35 25.84
C TYR A 308 -55.88 52.80 26.79
N ASN A 309 -56.06 51.56 27.27
CA ASN A 309 -55.06 50.81 28.03
C ASN A 309 -53.70 50.77 27.30
N ASP A 310 -53.74 50.33 26.04
CA ASP A 310 -52.54 50.14 25.21
C ASP A 310 -51.95 51.49 24.77
N VAL A 311 -52.78 52.53 24.61
CA VAL A 311 -52.31 53.90 24.35
C VAL A 311 -51.55 54.48 25.56
N VAL A 312 -52.05 54.30 26.78
CA VAL A 312 -51.36 54.74 28.00
C VAL A 312 -50.04 53.98 28.17
N ASP A 313 -50.03 52.67 27.93
CA ASP A 313 -48.82 51.84 27.93
C ASP A 313 -47.83 52.23 26.82
N LEU A 314 -48.33 52.58 25.63
CA LEU A 314 -47.53 53.09 24.51
C LEU A 314 -46.89 54.44 24.86
N LEU A 315 -47.55 55.30 25.62
CA LEU A 315 -46.98 56.58 26.09
C LEU A 315 -46.06 56.42 27.30
N ASN A 316 -46.19 55.34 28.08
CA ASN A 316 -45.41 55.09 29.29
C ASN A 316 -43.97 54.66 28.96
N TRP A 317 -43.02 55.58 29.15
CA TRP A 317 -41.60 55.32 28.88
C TRP A 317 -40.96 54.28 29.81
N LYS A 318 -41.60 53.93 30.95
CA LYS A 318 -41.14 52.87 31.86
C LYS A 318 -41.55 51.47 31.38
N ARG A 319 -42.56 51.35 30.50
CA ARG A 319 -42.99 50.08 29.92
C ARG A 319 -42.24 49.77 28.61
N PRO A 320 -41.98 48.48 28.31
CA PRO A 320 -41.39 48.09 27.04
C PRO A 320 -42.24 48.57 25.86
N PHE A 321 -41.64 48.63 24.67
CA PHE A 321 -42.38 48.91 23.45
C PHE A 321 -43.16 47.65 23.02
N PRO A 322 -44.45 47.74 22.62
CA PRO A 322 -45.20 46.59 22.14
C PRO A 322 -44.52 45.92 20.93
N THR A 323 -44.69 44.60 20.82
CA THR A 323 -44.12 43.82 19.71
C THR A 323 -44.79 44.23 18.40
N LEU A 324 -44.01 44.70 17.43
CA LEU A 324 -44.55 45.03 16.11
C LEU A 324 -45.14 43.80 15.43
N PRO A 325 -46.29 43.92 14.72
CA PRO A 325 -46.80 42.83 13.91
C PRO A 325 -45.78 42.48 12.83
N ILE A 326 -45.19 41.28 12.92
CA ILE A 326 -44.23 40.78 11.93
C ILE A 326 -44.99 40.62 10.62
N ALA A 327 -44.66 41.49 9.65
CA ALA A 327 -45.25 41.44 8.33
C ALA A 327 -44.88 40.11 7.66
N LYS A 328 -45.85 39.19 7.59
CA LYS A 328 -45.74 37.95 6.81
C LYS A 328 -45.65 38.31 5.33
N SER A 329 -44.43 38.49 4.82
CA SER A 329 -44.16 38.78 3.42
C SER A 329 -44.74 37.66 2.54
N LYS A 330 -45.83 37.98 1.83
CA LYS A 330 -46.46 37.06 0.88
C LYS A 330 -45.71 37.06 -0.46
N SER A 331 -44.50 36.53 -0.49
CA SER A 331 -43.84 36.10 -1.72
C SER A 331 -44.14 34.62 -1.95
N LYS A 332 -45.14 34.32 -2.79
CA LYS A 332 -45.30 33.01 -3.40
C LYS A 332 -44.46 32.99 -4.68
N GLU A 333 -43.20 32.60 -4.58
CA GLU A 333 -42.39 32.19 -5.72
C GLU A 333 -41.22 31.33 -5.20
N ASP A 334 -40.88 30.27 -5.93
CA ASP A 334 -39.93 29.24 -5.49
C ASP A 334 -38.47 29.72 -5.60
N ILE A 335 -38.09 30.64 -4.70
CA ILE A 335 -36.70 30.96 -4.38
C ILE A 335 -36.56 30.84 -2.87
N SER A 336 -35.90 29.77 -2.41
CA SER A 336 -35.56 29.60 -1.00
C SER A 336 -34.67 30.79 -0.57
N PRO A 337 -35.00 31.51 0.53
CA PRO A 337 -34.13 32.54 1.05
C PRO A 337 -32.75 31.96 1.35
N LEU A 338 -31.72 32.53 0.75
CA LEU A 338 -30.35 32.13 1.02
C LEU A 338 -29.98 32.66 2.41
N HIS A 339 -29.79 31.74 3.36
CA HIS A 339 -29.37 32.02 4.74
C HIS A 339 -30.33 32.92 5.55
N GLU A 340 -31.50 32.38 5.90
CA GLU A 340 -31.98 32.61 7.26
C GLU A 340 -31.02 31.91 8.23
N ASP A 341 -30.47 32.64 9.20
CA ASP A 341 -29.72 32.07 10.31
C ASP A 341 -30.66 31.24 11.16
N ASP A 342 -30.67 29.93 10.87
CA ASP A 342 -31.59 28.99 11.45
C ASP A 342 -31.13 28.62 12.88
N ASP A 343 -31.42 29.53 13.83
CA ASP A 343 -31.42 29.34 15.29
C ASP A 343 -32.47 28.30 15.75
N LYS A 344 -32.75 27.30 14.91
CA LYS A 344 -33.44 26.06 15.24
C LYS A 344 -32.53 25.17 16.09
N SER A 345 -32.27 25.64 17.31
CA SER A 345 -31.89 24.75 18.41
C SER A 345 -32.94 23.64 18.54
N CYS A 346 -32.48 22.41 18.81
CA CYS A 346 -33.32 21.24 19.10
C CYS A 346 -34.14 20.64 17.93
N VAL A 347 -33.54 20.40 16.76
CA VAL A 347 -33.96 19.24 15.92
C VAL A 347 -33.27 17.98 16.46
N ILE A 348 -34.05 17.10 17.10
CA ILE A 348 -33.56 15.79 17.56
C ILE A 348 -33.16 14.97 16.33
N PRO A 349 -31.89 14.55 16.17
CA PRO A 349 -31.48 13.77 15.01
C PRO A 349 -32.19 12.40 15.00
N PRO A 350 -32.79 11.97 13.88
CA PRO A 350 -33.49 10.70 13.82
C PRO A 350 -32.52 9.53 14.05
N LYS A 351 -32.95 8.52 14.84
CA LYS A 351 -32.14 7.32 15.13
C LYS A 351 -31.73 6.51 13.90
N TYR A 352 -32.41 6.70 12.77
CA TYR A 352 -32.13 6.06 11.50
C TYR A 352 -32.20 7.08 10.37
N TYR A 353 -31.15 7.14 9.55
CA TYR A 353 -31.16 7.92 8.31
C TYR A 353 -31.78 7.07 7.19
N PRO A 354 -32.93 7.46 6.61
CA PRO A 354 -33.48 6.76 5.46
C PRO A 354 -32.61 7.03 4.22
N CYS A 355 -32.41 6.02 3.37
CA CYS A 355 -31.53 6.08 2.19
C CYS A 355 -31.98 7.03 1.04
N ASN A 356 -32.95 7.91 1.28
CA ASN A 356 -33.38 8.93 0.33
C ASN A 356 -32.63 10.25 0.61
N GLU A 357 -31.51 10.45 -0.07
CA GLU A 357 -30.54 11.55 0.12
C GLU A 357 -31.11 12.99 -0.01
N LYS A 358 -32.37 13.17 -0.39
CA LYS A 358 -32.95 14.48 -0.74
C LYS A 358 -33.47 15.33 0.42
N LEU A 359 -33.48 14.83 1.66
CA LEU A 359 -34.21 15.48 2.77
C LEU A 359 -33.42 15.76 4.04
N TYR A 360 -32.11 15.46 4.08
CA TYR A 360 -31.27 15.83 5.21
C TYR A 360 -29.94 16.40 4.72
N PRO A 361 -29.69 17.71 4.89
CA PRO A 361 -28.32 18.21 4.78
C PRO A 361 -27.53 17.59 5.95
N ARG A 362 -26.71 16.59 5.64
CA ARG A 362 -25.59 16.23 6.51
C ARG A 362 -24.74 17.49 6.58
N LYS A 363 -24.80 18.22 7.71
CA LYS A 363 -24.15 19.53 7.87
C LYS A 363 -22.64 19.36 7.68
N PHE A 364 -22.17 19.66 6.47
CA PHE A 364 -20.77 19.79 6.14
C PHE A 364 -20.46 21.29 6.13
N ASP A 365 -19.85 21.77 7.22
CA ASP A 365 -19.66 23.20 7.45
C ASP A 365 -18.76 23.86 6.41
N ASN A 366 -17.94 23.08 5.70
CA ASN A 366 -17.02 23.58 4.68
C ASN A 366 -16.82 22.57 3.54
N VAL A 367 -17.02 23.02 2.29
CA VAL A 367 -16.77 22.26 1.05
C VAL A 367 -15.31 21.77 0.98
N TYR A 368 -14.37 22.50 1.56
CA TYR A 368 -12.96 22.10 1.63
C TYR A 368 -12.77 20.75 2.34
N ALA A 369 -13.52 20.46 3.41
CA ALA A 369 -13.41 19.21 4.17
C ALA A 369 -13.95 17.98 3.41
N LEU A 370 -14.83 18.20 2.41
CA LEU A 370 -15.31 17.16 1.49
C LEU A 370 -14.28 16.84 0.39
N ILE A 371 -13.60 17.86 -0.13
CA ILE A 371 -12.57 17.72 -1.17
C ILE A 371 -11.26 17.18 -0.58
N PHE A 372 -10.90 17.63 0.62
CA PHE A 372 -9.66 17.26 1.32
C PHE A 372 -9.98 16.67 2.71
N PRO A 373 -10.41 15.39 2.79
CA PRO A 373 -10.74 14.75 4.06
C PRO A 373 -9.48 14.57 4.94
N ASN A 374 -9.52 15.16 6.12
CA ASN A 374 -8.51 14.96 7.16
C ASN A 374 -8.58 13.53 7.76
N THR A 375 -7.67 13.19 8.66
CA THR A 375 -7.64 11.86 9.27
C THR A 375 -8.92 11.54 10.05
N PHE A 376 -9.52 12.52 10.70
CA PHE A 376 -10.74 12.36 11.50
C PHE A 376 -11.99 12.11 10.65
N THR A 377 -12.14 12.80 9.51
CA THR A 377 -13.26 12.56 8.58
C THR A 377 -13.19 11.20 7.91
N LYS A 378 -11.99 10.63 7.72
CA LYS A 378 -11.82 9.22 7.30
C LYS A 378 -12.33 8.22 8.34
N PHE A 379 -12.26 8.57 9.63
CA PHE A 379 -12.88 7.81 10.73
C PHE A 379 -14.35 8.21 10.99
N GLY A 380 -14.94 9.06 10.14
CA GLY A 380 -16.35 9.45 10.21
C GLY A 380 -16.68 10.61 11.14
N LEU A 381 -15.68 11.20 11.82
CA LEU A 381 -15.85 12.38 12.68
C LEU A 381 -15.93 13.66 11.84
N ASN A 382 -16.88 14.53 12.16
CA ASN A 382 -17.04 15.84 11.53
C ASN A 382 -16.43 16.96 12.39
N HIS A 383 -16.25 18.14 11.82
CA HIS A 383 -15.76 19.33 12.54
C HIS A 383 -16.64 19.65 13.77
N ILE A 384 -17.97 19.62 13.59
CA ILE A 384 -18.97 19.80 14.66
C ILE A 384 -18.74 18.88 15.88
N ASP A 385 -18.22 17.66 15.68
CA ASP A 385 -18.02 16.70 16.77
C ASP A 385 -16.93 17.15 17.76
N PHE A 386 -16.01 18.03 17.34
CA PHE A 386 -15.01 18.62 18.24
C PHE A 386 -15.60 19.71 19.13
N PHE A 387 -16.50 20.54 18.58
CA PHE A 387 -17.18 21.64 19.28
C PHE A 387 -18.37 21.20 20.15
N LYS A 388 -18.79 19.94 20.05
CA LYS A 388 -19.83 19.39 20.92
C LYS A 388 -19.42 19.43 22.39
N LEU A 389 -20.20 20.14 23.21
CA LEU A 389 -20.06 20.19 24.66
C LEU A 389 -20.18 18.78 25.28
N ARG A 390 -19.29 18.46 26.21
CA ARG A 390 -19.17 17.16 26.87
C ARG A 390 -18.98 17.31 28.37
N SER A 391 -19.28 16.23 29.09
CA SER A 391 -19.11 16.17 30.55
C SER A 391 -17.65 15.96 30.96
N LYS A 392 -17.29 16.37 32.19
CA LYS A 392 -15.94 16.21 32.77
C LYS A 392 -15.36 14.81 32.59
N LYS A 393 -16.16 13.78 32.91
CA LYS A 393 -15.78 12.36 32.82
C LYS A 393 -15.56 11.90 31.37
N GLU A 394 -16.38 12.41 30.45
CA GLU A 394 -16.28 12.08 29.03
C GLU A 394 -15.00 12.67 28.42
N ILE A 395 -14.72 13.95 28.67
CA ILE A 395 -13.48 14.62 28.26
C ILE A 395 -12.26 13.91 28.85
N GLN A 396 -12.27 13.62 30.17
CA GLN A 396 -11.20 12.85 30.81
C GLN A 396 -10.94 11.52 30.08
N SER A 397 -11.99 10.74 29.85
CA SER A 397 -11.87 9.45 29.16
C SER A 397 -11.37 9.55 27.71
N ILE A 398 -11.69 10.64 26.99
CA ILE A 398 -11.22 10.86 25.62
C ILE A 398 -9.70 11.02 25.61
N PHE A 399 -9.15 11.89 26.46
CA PHE A 399 -7.71 12.14 26.49
C PHE A 399 -6.91 10.99 27.13
N GLU A 400 -7.46 10.32 28.15
CA GLU A 400 -6.85 9.10 28.70
C GLU A 400 -6.78 7.96 27.67
N ASN A 401 -7.83 7.77 26.85
CA ASN A 401 -7.83 6.77 25.76
C ASN A 401 -6.86 7.12 24.61
N ILE A 402 -6.50 8.40 24.45
CA ILE A 402 -5.44 8.85 23.53
C ILE A 402 -4.03 8.56 24.11
N GLY A 403 -3.93 8.19 25.39
CA GLY A 403 -2.69 7.87 26.08
C GLY A 403 -2.10 9.02 26.90
N ILE A 404 -2.83 10.12 27.07
CA ILE A 404 -2.42 11.25 27.92
C ILE A 404 -2.72 10.87 29.36
N THR A 405 -1.68 10.86 30.20
CA THR A 405 -1.82 10.69 31.64
C THR A 405 -1.80 12.05 32.31
N PHE A 406 -2.76 12.27 33.22
CA PHE A 406 -2.85 13.50 34.00
C PHE A 406 -2.33 13.24 35.42
N PRO A 407 -1.05 13.54 35.72
CA PRO A 407 -0.54 13.48 37.08
C PRO A 407 -1.18 14.59 37.94
N ASP A 408 -1.48 14.26 39.19
CA ASP A 408 -2.05 15.17 40.19
C ASP A 408 -3.36 15.86 39.74
N ASN A 409 -3.74 16.95 40.41
CA ASN A 409 -4.94 17.74 40.10
C ASN A 409 -4.81 18.60 38.82
N THR A 410 -3.89 18.28 37.90
CA THR A 410 -3.66 19.06 36.67
C THR A 410 -4.90 19.09 35.77
N PHE A 411 -5.58 17.96 35.62
CA PHE A 411 -6.83 17.86 34.87
C PHE A 411 -7.92 18.79 35.43
N ASP A 412 -8.05 18.88 36.76
CA ASP A 412 -9.05 19.71 37.42
C ASP A 412 -8.79 21.21 37.20
N ILE A 413 -7.52 21.62 37.24
CA ILE A 413 -7.10 23.01 36.97
C ILE A 413 -7.36 23.39 35.49
N LEU A 414 -7.10 22.47 34.55
CA LEU A 414 -7.41 22.67 33.13
C LEU A 414 -8.93 22.71 32.90
N TRP A 415 -9.69 21.84 33.56
CA TRP A 415 -11.14 21.80 33.49
C TRP A 415 -11.80 23.11 33.98
N GLU A 416 -11.35 23.67 35.10
CA GLU A 416 -11.83 24.97 35.58
C GLU A 416 -11.49 26.13 34.64
N LYS A 417 -10.34 26.08 33.96
CA LYS A 417 -9.99 27.07 32.91
C LYS A 417 -10.87 26.90 31.67
N ALA A 418 -11.20 25.66 31.30
CA ALA A 418 -12.02 25.36 30.14
C ALA A 418 -13.49 25.78 30.34
N ILE A 419 -14.09 25.54 31.51
CA ILE A 419 -15.42 26.06 31.87
C ILE A 419 -15.49 27.60 31.78
N LYS A 420 -14.39 28.31 32.10
CA LYS A 420 -14.32 29.77 31.96
C LYS A 420 -14.24 30.25 30.50
N LYS A 421 -13.86 29.38 29.55
CA LYS A 421 -13.87 29.66 28.09
C LYS A 421 -15.20 29.26 27.44
N ASP A 422 -15.70 28.03 27.70
CA ASP A 422 -16.88 27.46 27.01
C ASP A 422 -18.23 27.67 27.71
N GLY A 423 -18.23 27.97 29.02
CA GLY A 423 -19.45 28.14 29.82
C GLY A 423 -19.76 26.98 30.77
N ALA A 424 -20.94 27.04 31.41
CA ALA A 424 -21.26 26.20 32.56
C ALA A 424 -21.83 24.81 32.24
N GLU A 425 -22.32 24.56 31.02
CA GLU A 425 -23.01 23.31 30.65
C GLU A 425 -22.07 22.17 30.25
N GLY A 426 -20.82 22.48 29.91
CA GLY A 426 -19.81 21.50 29.50
C GLY A 426 -18.60 22.17 28.86
N VAL A 427 -17.71 21.33 28.33
CA VAL A 427 -16.51 21.77 27.62
C VAL A 427 -16.40 20.99 26.31
N CYS A 428 -16.00 21.65 25.23
CA CYS A 428 -15.74 21.01 23.95
C CYS A 428 -14.28 20.49 23.85
N VAL A 429 -14.04 19.54 22.96
CA VAL A 429 -12.72 18.90 22.83
C VAL A 429 -11.68 19.89 22.32
N ASP A 430 -12.07 20.81 21.43
CA ASP A 430 -11.18 21.80 20.83
C ASP A 430 -10.63 22.80 21.88
N THR A 431 -11.52 23.42 22.68
CA THR A 431 -11.12 24.32 23.77
C THR A 431 -10.25 23.63 24.82
N PHE A 432 -10.56 22.37 25.18
CA PHE A 432 -9.73 21.62 26.12
C PHE A 432 -8.35 21.28 25.53
N ASN A 433 -8.28 20.88 24.26
CA ASN A 433 -7.02 20.58 23.59
C ASN A 433 -6.14 21.83 23.47
N GLY A 434 -6.70 22.98 23.07
CA GLY A 434 -5.96 24.24 23.03
C GLY A 434 -5.41 24.66 24.40
N LEU A 435 -6.15 24.44 25.49
CA LEU A 435 -5.66 24.67 26.86
C LEU A 435 -4.57 23.68 27.29
N LEU A 436 -4.62 22.44 26.80
CA LEU A 436 -3.58 21.44 27.03
C LEU A 436 -2.29 21.85 26.32
N ASP A 437 -2.38 22.22 25.04
CA ASP A 437 -1.25 22.70 24.23
C ASP A 437 -0.63 23.96 24.85
N GLU A 438 -1.44 24.97 25.23
CA GLU A 438 -0.99 26.17 25.98
C GLU A 438 -0.19 25.79 27.25
N SER A 439 -0.58 24.73 27.97
CA SER A 439 0.08 24.30 29.21
C SER A 439 1.41 23.58 28.97
N ILE A 440 1.53 22.81 27.87
CA ILE A 440 2.76 22.13 27.47
C ILE A 440 3.80 23.18 27.03
N ASP A 441 3.37 24.15 26.24
CA ASP A 441 4.20 25.25 25.74
C ASP A 441 4.77 26.13 26.86
N CYS A 442 3.96 26.42 27.89
CA CYS A 442 4.41 27.12 29.10
C CYS A 442 5.38 26.27 29.94
N SER A 443 5.33 24.95 29.86
CA SER A 443 6.24 24.05 30.58
C SER A 443 7.62 23.97 29.91
N GLN A 444 7.66 24.04 28.57
CA GLN A 444 8.91 24.00 27.80
C GLN A 444 9.67 25.34 27.78
N LYS A 445 8.99 26.48 28.01
CA LYS A 445 9.62 27.82 28.08
C LYS A 445 10.25 28.17 29.44
N ASN A 446 10.19 27.26 30.42
CA ASN A 446 10.76 27.42 31.76
C ASN A 446 11.95 26.46 32.03
N ILE A 447 12.60 26.00 30.95
CA ILE A 447 13.87 25.25 30.93
C ILE A 447 14.86 26.07 30.08
#